data_AF-A0A7K9JJ62-F1
#
_entry.id   AF-A0A7K9JJ62-F1
#
_cell.length_a   1.000
_cell.length_b   1.000
_cell.length_c   1.000
_cell.angle_alpha   90.00
_cell.angle_beta   90.00
_cell.angle_gamma   90.00
#
_symmetry.space_group_name_H-M   'P 1'
#
loop_
_entity.id
_entity.type
_entity.pdbx_description
1 polymer ?
#
loop_
_entity_poly.entity_id
_entity_poly.type
_entity_poly.pdbx_seq_one_letter_code
_entity_poly.pdbx_strand_id
1 'polypeptide(L)'
;VVDSEGQYQASLRWVTRRTEALMKRLQSNNVKLLLSSAKQEEVVIYYAKLYGVSVVECLSSEEMALISEITGVSPYAPIGDNMDREMTETAVVTFCQPLLLVSRRCVHIGFSSACAFQPHCLILCGPVDGVNEQHAAALQEAFTMLQQVFKTVDQ
;
A
#
# COMPACT_ATOMS: atom_id res chain seq x y z
N VAL A 1 17.35 18.61 -35.91
CA VAL A 1 16.06 18.30 -35.26
C VAL A 1 16.15 16.84 -34.83
N VAL A 2 16.10 16.55 -33.53
CA VAL A 2 16.06 15.15 -33.08
C VAL A 2 14.70 14.61 -33.51
N ASP A 3 14.70 13.52 -34.27
CA ASP A 3 13.48 12.84 -34.70
C ASP A 3 12.62 12.46 -33.49
N SER A 4 11.31 12.65 -33.57
CA SER A 4 10.38 12.44 -32.45
C SER A 4 10.42 11.00 -31.94
N GLU A 5 10.64 10.04 -32.85
CA GLU A 5 10.86 8.63 -32.53
C GLU A 5 12.12 8.45 -31.67
N GLY A 6 13.22 9.13 -32.05
CA GLY A 6 14.47 9.09 -31.29
C GLY A 6 14.30 9.61 -29.85
N GLN A 7 13.50 10.66 -29.66
CA GLN A 7 13.19 11.19 -28.33
C GLN A 7 12.32 10.25 -27.50
N TYR A 8 11.30 9.65 -28.14
CA TYR A 8 10.44 8.66 -27.49
C TYR A 8 11.23 7.45 -27.01
N GLN A 9 12.08 6.87 -27.89
CA GLN A 9 12.95 5.74 -27.54
C GLN A 9 13.99 6.09 -26.47
N ALA A 10 14.48 7.33 -26.43
CA ALA A 10 15.35 7.79 -25.36
C ALA A 10 14.60 7.87 -24.02
N SER A 11 13.36 8.38 -24.03
CA SER A 11 12.50 8.47 -22.84
C SER A 11 12.18 7.08 -22.27
N LEU A 12 11.77 6.12 -23.11
CA LEU A 12 11.50 4.75 -22.68
C LEU A 12 12.72 4.09 -22.02
N ARG A 13 13.91 4.26 -22.62
CA ARG A 13 15.17 3.74 -22.05
C ARG A 13 15.51 4.40 -20.72
N TRP A 14 15.27 5.70 -20.59
CA TRP A 14 15.49 6.42 -19.33
C TRP A 14 14.53 5.92 -18.23
N VAL A 15 13.23 5.82 -18.51
CA VAL A 15 12.24 5.30 -17.56
C VAL A 15 12.59 3.87 -17.14
N THR A 16 12.91 3.01 -18.11
CA THR A 16 13.25 1.60 -17.84
C THR A 16 14.45 1.47 -16.90
N ARG A 17 15.55 2.19 -17.20
CA ARG A 17 16.76 2.19 -16.36
C ARG A 17 16.50 2.75 -14.97
N ARG A 18 15.65 3.77 -14.87
CA ARG A 18 15.29 4.36 -13.59
C ARG A 18 14.47 3.41 -12.73
N THR A 19 13.49 2.73 -13.33
CA THR A 19 12.69 1.70 -12.66
C THR A 19 13.57 0.55 -12.18
N GLU A 20 14.49 0.08 -13.01
CA GLU A 20 15.46 -0.95 -12.64
C GLU A 20 16.31 -0.53 -11.44
N ALA A 21 16.90 0.67 -11.49
CA ALA A 21 17.73 1.22 -10.42
C ALA A 21 16.95 1.36 -9.11
N LEU A 22 15.70 1.83 -9.16
CA LEU A 22 14.84 1.94 -7.98
C LEU A 22 14.55 0.57 -7.37
N MET A 23 14.16 -0.42 -8.18
CA MET A 23 13.87 -1.78 -7.67
C MET A 23 15.10 -2.45 -7.07
N LYS A 24 16.26 -2.28 -7.70
CA LYS A 24 17.54 -2.73 -7.15
C LYS A 24 17.84 -2.04 -5.82
N ARG A 25 17.57 -0.74 -5.71
CA ARG A 25 17.76 0.01 -4.46
C ARG A 25 16.82 -0.47 -3.36
N LEU A 26 15.54 -0.69 -3.66
CA LEU A 26 14.57 -1.28 -2.71
C LEU A 26 15.08 -2.62 -2.18
N GLN A 27 15.51 -3.53 -3.07
CA GLN A 27 16.10 -4.81 -2.67
C GLN A 27 17.35 -4.63 -1.80
N SER A 28 18.26 -3.74 -2.17
CA SER A 28 19.49 -3.51 -1.39
C SER A 28 19.22 -2.96 0.03
N ASN A 29 18.08 -2.29 0.22
CA ASN A 29 17.59 -1.83 1.52
C ASN A 29 16.68 -2.85 2.20
N ASN A 30 16.68 -4.11 1.73
CA ASN A 30 15.87 -5.22 2.26
C ASN A 30 14.35 -4.96 2.23
N VAL A 31 13.89 -4.11 1.30
CA VAL A 31 12.46 -3.90 1.06
C VAL A 31 11.94 -5.08 0.24
N LYS A 32 10.93 -5.78 0.77
CA LYS A 32 10.31 -6.96 0.13
C LYS A 32 8.90 -6.68 -0.39
N LEU A 33 8.30 -5.56 0.01
CA LEU A 33 6.92 -5.19 -0.32
C LEU A 33 6.86 -3.69 -0.63
N LEU A 34 6.34 -3.36 -1.81
CA LEU A 34 6.02 -2.01 -2.25
C LEU A 34 4.50 -1.81 -2.18
N LEU A 35 4.07 -0.78 -1.47
CA LEU A 35 2.68 -0.35 -1.38
C LEU A 35 2.50 0.92 -2.21
N SER A 36 1.58 0.90 -3.15
CA SER A 36 1.35 2.01 -4.08
C SER A 36 -0.12 2.39 -4.17
N SER A 37 -0.38 3.69 -4.13
CA SER A 37 -1.70 4.26 -4.41
C SER A 37 -2.05 4.22 -5.90
N ALA A 38 -1.05 4.26 -6.78
CA ALA A 38 -1.24 4.21 -8.22
C ALA A 38 -1.13 2.78 -8.75
N LYS A 39 -1.86 2.51 -9.84
CA LYS A 39 -1.64 1.34 -10.69
C LYS A 39 -0.22 1.39 -11.27
N GLN A 40 0.47 0.27 -11.24
CA GLN A 40 1.85 0.15 -11.71
C GLN A 40 1.91 -0.36 -13.14
N GLU A 41 2.84 0.19 -13.91
CA GLU A 41 3.12 -0.23 -15.28
C GLU A 41 3.82 -1.59 -15.32
N GLU A 42 3.69 -2.31 -16.43
CA GLU A 42 4.28 -3.66 -16.59
C GLU A 42 5.79 -3.68 -16.36
N VAL A 43 6.50 -2.61 -16.74
CA VAL A 43 7.95 -2.48 -16.51
C VAL A 43 8.29 -2.46 -15.01
N VAL A 44 7.43 -1.85 -14.18
CA VAL A 44 7.60 -1.83 -12.73
C VAL A 44 7.40 -3.23 -12.16
N ILE A 45 6.33 -3.90 -12.58
CA ILE A 45 6.03 -5.28 -12.15
C ILE A 45 7.15 -6.25 -12.56
N TYR A 46 7.67 -6.10 -13.78
CA TYR A 46 8.79 -6.89 -14.31
C TYR A 46 10.03 -6.76 -13.42
N TYR A 47 10.48 -5.53 -13.14
CA TYR A 47 11.68 -5.33 -12.32
C TYR A 47 11.43 -5.65 -10.85
N ALA A 48 10.23 -5.41 -10.32
CA ALA A 48 9.87 -5.82 -8.96
C ALA A 48 10.05 -7.34 -8.80
N LYS A 49 9.52 -8.13 -9.76
CA LYS A 49 9.73 -9.58 -9.78
C LYS A 49 11.20 -9.96 -9.91
N LEU A 50 11.96 -9.30 -10.80
CA LEU A 50 13.39 -9.57 -11.00
C LEU A 50 14.21 -9.36 -9.72
N TYR A 51 13.86 -8.34 -8.93
CA TYR A 51 14.56 -7.99 -7.69
C TYR A 51 13.89 -8.54 -6.43
N GLY A 52 12.87 -9.40 -6.55
CA GLY A 52 12.22 -10.05 -5.42
C GLY A 52 11.37 -9.12 -4.54
N VAL A 53 10.87 -8.03 -5.11
CA VAL A 53 9.96 -7.08 -4.46
C VAL A 53 8.52 -7.42 -4.86
N SER A 54 7.65 -7.67 -3.87
CA SER A 54 6.21 -7.82 -4.08
C SER A 54 5.55 -6.45 -4.22
N VAL A 55 4.51 -6.32 -5.03
CA VAL A 55 3.81 -5.06 -5.28
C VAL A 55 2.34 -5.20 -4.94
N VAL A 56 1.82 -4.25 -4.15
CA VAL A 56 0.40 -4.01 -3.95
C VAL A 56 0.10 -2.62 -4.51
N GLU A 57 -0.83 -2.55 -5.45
CA GLU A 57 -1.17 -1.34 -6.19
C GLU A 57 -2.63 -0.94 -5.99
N CYS A 58 -2.98 0.28 -6.38
CA CYS A 58 -4.34 0.83 -6.31
C CYS A 58 -4.87 0.99 -4.88
N LEU A 59 -4.00 1.28 -3.91
CA LEU A 59 -4.43 1.64 -2.55
C LEU A 59 -5.12 3.01 -2.55
N SER A 60 -6.23 3.12 -1.82
CA SER A 60 -6.97 4.37 -1.68
C SER A 60 -6.20 5.39 -0.81
N SER A 61 -6.59 6.67 -0.88
CA SER A 61 -6.05 7.70 0.01
C SER A 61 -6.27 7.37 1.49
N GLU A 62 -7.41 6.81 1.82
CA GLU A 62 -7.80 6.42 3.19
C GLU A 62 -6.95 5.25 3.67
N GLU A 63 -6.71 4.25 2.82
CA GLU A 63 -5.82 3.13 3.13
C GLU A 63 -4.37 3.61 3.34
N MET A 64 -3.87 4.50 2.48
CA MET A 64 -2.53 5.07 2.62
C MET A 64 -2.39 5.90 3.91
N ALA A 65 -3.42 6.66 4.28
CA ALA A 65 -3.43 7.42 5.53
C ALA A 65 -3.43 6.49 6.75
N LEU A 66 -4.27 5.44 6.74
CA LEU A 66 -4.31 4.46 7.82
C LEU A 66 -2.97 3.71 7.97
N ILE A 67 -2.34 3.31 6.86
CA ILE A 67 -1.02 2.68 6.90
C ILE A 67 0.01 3.63 7.51
N SER A 68 -0.02 4.91 7.13
CA SER A 68 0.89 5.92 7.69
C SER A 68 0.67 6.09 9.20
N GLU A 69 -0.58 6.07 9.66
CA GLU A 69 -0.93 6.15 11.07
C GLU A 69 -0.47 4.91 11.85
N ILE A 70 -0.67 3.71 11.31
CA ILE A 70 -0.29 2.43 11.95
C ILE A 70 1.24 2.30 12.06
N THR A 71 1.95 2.68 10.99
CA THR A 71 3.40 2.46 10.86
C THR A 71 4.24 3.65 11.33
N GLY A 72 3.65 4.84 11.43
CA GLY A 72 4.36 6.09 11.68
C GLY A 72 5.22 6.58 10.50
N VAL A 73 5.10 5.94 9.33
CA VAL A 73 5.93 6.21 8.16
C VAL A 73 5.13 6.97 7.10
N SER A 74 5.70 8.04 6.56
CA SER A 74 5.12 8.76 5.42
C SER A 74 5.41 8.05 4.09
N PRO A 75 4.53 8.16 3.08
CA PRO A 75 4.79 7.62 1.75
C PRO A 75 6.13 8.09 1.16
N TYR A 76 6.82 7.18 0.48
CA TYR A 76 8.09 7.47 -0.16
C TYR A 76 7.92 8.46 -1.33
N ALA A 77 8.42 9.68 -1.17
CA ALA A 77 8.37 10.73 -2.18
C ALA A 77 9.79 11.21 -2.54
N PRO A 78 10.50 10.51 -3.45
CA PRO A 78 11.83 10.93 -3.88
C PRO A 78 11.76 12.28 -4.59
N ILE A 79 12.56 13.24 -4.12
CA ILE A 79 12.72 14.54 -4.78
C ILE A 79 13.81 14.39 -5.86
N GLY A 80 13.41 14.45 -7.12
CA GLY A 80 14.33 14.40 -8.27
C GLY A 80 15.05 13.06 -8.46
N ASP A 81 16.26 13.11 -9.01
CA ASP A 81 17.09 11.92 -9.31
C ASP A 81 18.00 11.50 -8.15
N ASN A 82 17.78 12.05 -6.95
CA ASN A 82 18.65 11.76 -5.81
C ASN A 82 18.34 10.39 -5.19
N MET A 83 18.92 9.35 -5.79
CA MET A 83 18.87 7.97 -5.32
C MET A 83 19.87 7.67 -4.18
N ASP A 84 20.68 8.66 -3.79
CA ASP A 84 21.74 8.48 -2.79
C ASP A 84 21.28 8.72 -1.35
N ARG A 85 20.08 9.29 -1.15
CA ARG A 85 19.52 9.49 0.19
C ARG A 85 19.22 8.15 0.85
N GLU A 86 19.48 8.02 2.15
CA GLU A 86 19.08 6.83 2.91
C GLU A 86 17.55 6.66 2.90
N MET A 87 17.08 5.42 2.78
CA MET A 87 15.64 5.13 2.71
C MET A 87 15.09 5.02 4.13
N THR A 88 14.56 6.12 4.63
CA THR A 88 13.99 6.21 5.99
C THR A 88 12.52 5.81 6.03
N GLU A 89 11.85 5.78 4.88
CA GLU A 89 10.42 5.58 4.74
C GLU A 89 10.03 4.09 4.61
N THR A 90 10.57 3.23 5.48
CA THR A 90 10.26 1.79 5.48
C THR A 90 9.62 1.35 6.80
N ALA A 91 8.64 0.46 6.72
CA ALA A 91 7.97 -0.13 7.87
C ALA A 91 8.11 -1.66 7.87
N VAL A 92 8.04 -2.26 9.06
CA VAL A 92 8.10 -3.71 9.22
C VAL A 92 6.71 -4.32 9.12
N VAL A 93 6.52 -5.19 8.13
CA VAL A 93 5.34 -6.05 8.00
C VAL A 93 5.58 -7.41 8.65
N THR A 94 4.59 -7.89 9.40
CA THR A 94 4.63 -9.22 10.05
C THR A 94 4.21 -10.32 9.10
N PHE A 95 3.27 -10.05 8.20
CA PHE A 95 2.88 -10.95 7.12
C PHE A 95 2.27 -10.16 5.95
N CYS A 96 2.27 -10.76 4.76
CA CYS A 96 1.57 -10.27 3.58
C CYS A 96 1.04 -11.48 2.81
N GLN A 97 -0.28 -11.62 2.72
CA GLN A 97 -0.93 -12.80 2.14
C GLN A 97 -1.99 -12.40 1.11
N PRO A 98 -1.96 -12.98 -0.10
CA PRO A 98 -3.04 -12.79 -1.06
C PRO A 98 -4.32 -13.44 -0.54
N LEU A 99 -5.45 -12.75 -0.70
CA LEU A 99 -6.78 -13.26 -0.41
C LEU A 99 -7.63 -13.22 -1.68
N LEU A 100 -8.29 -14.33 -1.98
CA LEU A 100 -9.29 -14.39 -3.04
C LEU A 100 -10.68 -14.38 -2.41
N LEU A 101 -11.35 -13.23 -2.48
CA LEU A 101 -12.70 -13.02 -1.99
C LEU A 101 -13.67 -13.05 -3.18
N VAL A 102 -14.25 -14.22 -3.43
CA VAL A 102 -15.10 -14.46 -4.61
C VAL A 102 -14.31 -14.17 -5.89
N SER A 103 -14.59 -13.07 -6.59
CA SER A 103 -13.89 -12.63 -7.80
C SER A 103 -12.90 -11.50 -7.55
N ARG A 104 -12.80 -10.99 -6.32
CA ARG A 104 -11.89 -9.90 -5.94
C ARG A 104 -10.60 -10.47 -5.36
N ARG A 105 -9.47 -10.00 -5.88
CA ARG A 105 -8.15 -10.25 -5.31
C ARG A 105 -7.84 -9.13 -4.33
N CYS A 106 -7.65 -9.49 -3.08
CA CYS A 106 -7.29 -8.61 -1.99
C CYS A 106 -5.95 -9.07 -1.41
N VAL A 107 -5.39 -8.27 -0.52
CA VAL A 107 -4.19 -8.62 0.25
C VAL A 107 -4.47 -8.35 1.72
N HIS A 108 -4.04 -9.27 2.57
CA HIS A 108 -4.05 -9.08 4.01
C HIS A 108 -2.62 -8.83 4.46
N ILE A 109 -2.41 -7.65 5.04
CA ILE A 109 -1.10 -7.18 5.47
C ILE A 109 -1.15 -6.96 6.98
N GLY A 110 -0.23 -7.62 7.68
CA GLY A 110 0.03 -7.35 9.09
C GLY A 110 1.16 -6.37 9.22
N PHE A 111 0.96 -5.29 9.97
CA PHE A 111 1.99 -4.32 10.30
C PHE A 111 2.49 -4.56 11.73
N SER A 112 3.78 -4.33 11.96
CA SER A 112 4.28 -4.14 13.32
C SER A 112 3.80 -2.77 13.79
N SER A 113 2.76 -2.74 14.62
CA SER A 113 2.12 -1.48 15.04
C SER A 113 3.11 -0.60 15.79
N ALA A 114 3.23 0.65 15.36
CA ALA A 114 3.88 1.74 16.11
C ALA A 114 2.83 2.66 16.78
N CYS A 115 1.54 2.45 16.52
CA CYS A 115 0.46 3.29 17.03
C CYS A 115 -0.05 2.83 18.40
N ALA A 116 -0.75 3.73 19.11
CA ALA A 116 -1.30 3.48 20.44
C ALA A 116 -2.49 2.50 20.46
N PHE A 117 -2.91 1.99 19.30
CA PHE A 117 -4.02 1.06 19.15
C PHE A 117 -3.62 -0.18 18.35
N GLN A 118 -4.43 -1.23 18.45
CA GLN A 118 -4.28 -2.42 17.62
C GLN A 118 -5.27 -2.34 16.47
N PRO A 119 -4.81 -2.11 15.22
CA PRO A 119 -5.69 -2.08 14.07
C PRO A 119 -6.28 -3.47 13.83
N HIS A 120 -7.59 -3.53 13.63
CA HIS A 120 -8.31 -4.73 13.25
C HIS A 120 -9.09 -4.44 11.96
N CYS A 121 -9.10 -5.42 11.05
CA CYS A 121 -9.84 -5.32 9.79
C CYS A 121 -10.95 -6.37 9.77
N LEU A 122 -12.17 -5.95 9.44
CA LEU A 122 -13.31 -6.82 9.25
C LEU A 122 -13.71 -6.81 7.78
N ILE A 123 -13.83 -7.99 7.19
CA ILE A 123 -14.22 -8.17 5.80
C ILE A 123 -15.67 -8.66 5.77
N LEU A 124 -16.56 -7.91 5.12
CA LEU A 124 -17.96 -8.25 4.95
C LEU A 124 -18.20 -8.82 3.55
N CYS A 125 -18.81 -10.00 3.48
CA CYS A 125 -19.12 -10.70 2.23
C CYS A 125 -20.58 -11.09 2.18
N GLY A 126 -21.39 -10.25 1.56
CA GLY A 126 -22.80 -10.44 1.27
C GLY A 126 -23.05 -10.77 -0.20
N PRO A 127 -24.26 -11.26 -0.53
CA PRO A 127 -24.60 -11.69 -1.88
C PRO A 127 -24.70 -10.53 -2.89
N VAL A 128 -24.95 -9.31 -2.42
CA VAL A 128 -25.03 -8.07 -3.22
C VAL A 128 -24.51 -6.88 -2.40
N ASP A 129 -24.07 -5.83 -3.08
CA ASP A 129 -23.46 -4.64 -2.44
C ASP A 129 -24.38 -3.99 -1.40
N GLY A 130 -25.69 -3.87 -1.68
CA GLY A 130 -26.64 -3.28 -0.72
C GLY A 130 -26.76 -4.03 0.61
N VAL A 131 -26.54 -5.35 0.63
CA VAL A 131 -26.52 -6.14 1.88
C VAL A 131 -25.23 -5.86 2.66
N ASN A 132 -24.09 -5.70 1.97
CA ASN A 132 -22.83 -5.31 2.60
C ASN A 132 -22.92 -3.92 3.24
N GLU A 133 -23.54 -2.96 2.56
CA GLU A 133 -23.77 -1.61 3.09
C GLU A 133 -24.62 -1.65 4.37
N GLN A 134 -25.70 -2.43 4.38
CA GLN A 134 -26.53 -2.62 5.58
C GLN A 134 -25.74 -3.26 6.74
N HIS A 135 -24.95 -4.29 6.46
CA HIS A 135 -24.09 -4.92 7.47
C HIS A 135 -23.02 -3.95 8.00
N ALA A 136 -22.39 -3.17 7.12
CA ALA A 136 -21.41 -2.16 7.51
C ALA A 136 -22.03 -1.10 8.42
N ALA A 137 -23.21 -0.58 8.06
CA ALA A 137 -23.94 0.39 8.88
C ALA A 137 -24.33 -0.19 10.25
N ALA A 138 -24.92 -1.40 10.28
CA ALA A 138 -25.32 -2.05 11.52
C ALA A 138 -24.12 -2.31 12.46
N LEU A 139 -22.98 -2.74 11.90
CA LEU A 139 -21.75 -2.95 12.67
C LEU A 139 -21.16 -1.65 13.18
N GLN A 140 -21.16 -0.59 12.36
CA GLN A 140 -20.72 0.73 12.77
C GLN A 140 -21.55 1.25 13.95
N GLU A 141 -22.88 1.13 13.88
CA GLU A 141 -23.78 1.51 14.96
C GLU A 141 -23.54 0.66 16.22
N ALA A 142 -23.38 -0.65 16.07
CA ALA A 142 -23.08 -1.55 17.18
C ALA A 142 -21.75 -1.20 17.87
N PHE A 143 -20.68 -0.96 17.10
CA PHE A 143 -19.39 -0.53 17.67
C PHE A 143 -19.49 0.84 18.33
N THR A 144 -20.24 1.78 17.74
CA THR A 144 -20.47 3.10 18.35
C THR A 144 -21.19 2.96 19.69
N MET A 145 -22.24 2.14 19.75
CA MET A 145 -22.98 1.87 20.99
C MET A 145 -22.07 1.23 22.05
N LEU A 146 -21.27 0.23 21.66
CA LEU A 146 -20.30 -0.40 22.55
C LEU A 146 -19.29 0.62 23.10
N GLN A 147 -18.75 1.49 22.24
CA GLN A 147 -17.86 2.56 22.68
C GLN A 147 -18.52 3.48 23.71
N GLN A 148 -19.80 3.81 23.58
CA GLN A 148 -20.49 4.64 24.58
C GLN A 148 -20.67 3.92 25.91
N VAL A 149 -20.90 2.60 25.91
CA VAL A 149 -21.00 1.79 27.15
C VAL A 149 -19.66 1.75 27.90
N PHE A 150 -18.55 1.72 27.17
CA PHE A 150 -17.20 1.66 27.75
C PHE A 150 -16.53 3.01 27.95
N LYS A 151 -17.13 4.12 27.51
CA LYS A 151 -16.71 5.44 27.95
C LYS A 151 -16.99 5.53 29.44
N THR A 152 -15.93 5.55 30.24
CA THR A 152 -16.00 5.93 31.64
C THR A 152 -16.77 7.25 31.71
N VAL A 153 -17.81 7.28 32.53
CA VAL A 153 -18.32 8.56 33.03
C VAL A 153 -17.15 9.13 33.81
N ASP A 154 -16.46 10.11 33.23
CA ASP A 154 -15.42 10.87 33.91
C ASP A 154 -16.05 11.37 35.24
N GLN A 155 -15.62 10.78 36.36
CA GLN A 155 -15.88 11.26 37.71
C GLN A 155 -14.79 12.27 38.11
#